data_AF-A0A2U1FII1-F1
#
_entry.id   AF-A0A2U1FII1-F1
#
_cell.length_a   1.000
_cell.length_b   1.000
_cell.length_c   1.000
_cell.angle_alpha   90.00
_cell.angle_beta   90.00
_cell.angle_gamma   90.00
#
_symmetry.space_group_name_H-M   'P 1'
#
loop_
_entity.id
_entity.type
_entity.pdbx_description
1 polymer ?
#
loop_
_entity_poly.entity_id
_entity_poly.type
_entity_poly.pdbx_seq_one_letter_code
_entity_poly.pdbx_strand_id
1 'polypeptide(L)'
;MGPPMGPSIAPGAADAGPPAVTSAVTVRVYNNSTIIGLADRAADELRRRGWNVVEVGNYPYGVIPVSTVYFRVGTEEEHAARVLAEQFGVRAMPRFEGIRDASPGLILIATRDWGAGTG
;
A
#
# COMPACT_ATOMS: atom_id res chain seq x y z
N MET A 1 33.53 -10.14 -41.61
CA MET A 1 33.94 -9.10 -40.64
C MET A 1 32.69 -8.61 -39.95
N GLY A 2 32.45 -9.01 -38.69
CA GLY A 2 31.33 -8.50 -37.90
C GLY A 2 31.72 -7.20 -37.20
N PRO A 3 30.77 -6.26 -37.06
CA PRO A 3 30.75 -5.37 -35.89
C PRO A 3 29.30 -5.14 -35.37
N PRO A 4 29.09 -4.44 -34.24
CA PRO A 4 29.55 -4.72 -32.88
C PRO A 4 28.37 -4.91 -31.89
N MET A 5 28.66 -5.51 -30.74
CA MET A 5 27.77 -5.54 -29.57
C MET A 5 27.58 -4.13 -28.98
N GLY A 6 26.34 -3.78 -28.63
CA GLY A 6 25.96 -2.68 -27.73
C GLY A 6 25.04 -1.62 -28.36
N PRO A 7 24.10 -1.01 -27.61
CA PRO A 7 24.08 -0.89 -26.16
C PRO A 7 23.05 -1.79 -25.46
N SER A 8 23.41 -2.19 -24.24
CA SER A 8 22.50 -2.64 -23.19
C SER A 8 21.29 -1.71 -23.12
N ILE A 9 20.14 -2.21 -23.57
CA ILE A 9 18.87 -1.65 -23.12
C ILE A 9 18.67 -2.27 -21.74
N ALA A 10 19.26 -1.65 -20.72
CA ALA A 10 18.56 -1.67 -19.44
C ALA A 10 17.18 -1.10 -19.79
N PRO A 11 16.05 -1.83 -19.62
CA PRO A 11 14.80 -1.11 -19.52
C PRO A 11 15.05 -0.15 -18.37
N GLY A 12 15.10 1.13 -18.71
CA GLY A 12 15.33 2.18 -17.74
C GLY A 12 14.39 1.97 -16.57
N ALA A 13 14.76 2.53 -15.43
CA ALA A 13 13.77 3.04 -14.52
C ALA A 13 12.80 3.88 -15.36
N ALA A 14 11.75 3.23 -15.88
CA ALA A 14 10.54 3.90 -16.20
C ALA A 14 10.23 4.66 -14.93
N ASP A 15 9.92 5.92 -15.11
CA ASP A 15 8.92 6.59 -14.32
C ASP A 15 7.75 5.58 -14.16
N ALA A 16 7.89 4.69 -13.19
CA ALA A 16 7.05 3.53 -13.05
C ALA A 16 5.85 4.09 -12.33
N GLY A 17 4.95 4.65 -13.14
CA GLY A 17 3.57 4.78 -12.78
C GLY A 17 3.18 3.50 -12.02
N PRO A 18 2.43 3.66 -10.91
CA PRO A 18 2.14 2.62 -9.94
C PRO A 18 1.90 1.28 -10.63
N PRO A 19 2.60 0.20 -10.24
CA PRO A 19 2.64 -1.01 -11.07
C PRO A 19 1.22 -1.48 -11.33
N ALA A 20 0.92 -2.00 -12.52
CA ALA A 20 -0.47 -2.29 -12.95
C ALA A 20 -1.29 -3.11 -11.91
N VAL A 21 -0.62 -3.93 -11.10
CA VAL A 21 -1.18 -4.66 -9.95
C VAL A 21 -1.81 -3.75 -8.88
N THR A 22 -1.30 -2.54 -8.66
CA THR A 22 -1.80 -1.57 -7.67
C THR A 22 -3.13 -0.93 -8.06
N SER A 23 -3.39 -0.84 -9.37
CA SER A 23 -4.66 -0.32 -9.90
C SER A 23 -5.74 -1.42 -9.91
N ALA A 24 -5.33 -2.68 -10.05
CA ALA A 24 -6.22 -3.84 -10.00
C ALA A 24 -6.70 -4.14 -8.57
N VAL A 25 -5.87 -3.88 -7.56
CA VAL A 25 -6.19 -4.16 -6.15
C VAL A 25 -6.82 -2.95 -5.48
N THR A 26 -7.99 -3.13 -4.89
CA THR A 26 -8.65 -2.10 -4.09
C THR A 26 -7.95 -1.93 -2.75
N VAL A 27 -7.81 -0.69 -2.28
CA VAL A 27 -7.20 -0.36 -0.99
C VAL A 27 -8.25 0.23 -0.07
N ARG A 28 -8.22 -0.19 1.18
CA ARG A 28 -9.08 0.30 2.26
C ARG A 28 -8.19 0.91 3.31
N VAL A 29 -8.53 2.10 3.75
CA VAL A 29 -7.71 2.86 4.70
C VAL A 29 -8.49 3.01 5.98
N TYR A 30 -7.95 2.47 7.07
CA TYR A 30 -8.54 2.64 8.38
C TYR A 30 -7.62 3.44 9.29
N ASN A 31 -8.22 4.35 10.03
CA ASN A 31 -7.53 5.09 11.07
C ASN A 31 -7.52 4.28 12.37
N ASN A 32 -6.34 4.04 12.91
CA ASN A 32 -6.19 3.50 14.26
C ASN A 32 -5.41 4.45 15.16
N SER A 33 -5.74 5.73 15.05
CA SER A 33 -5.15 6.81 15.81
C SER A 33 -6.26 7.70 16.38
N THR A 34 -5.91 8.64 17.25
CA THR A 34 -6.84 9.68 17.72
C THR A 34 -6.84 10.91 16.80
N ILE A 35 -6.12 10.84 15.68
CA ILE A 35 -5.97 11.94 14.72
C ILE A 35 -7.14 11.91 13.73
N ILE A 36 -8.01 12.90 13.84
CA ILE A 36 -9.16 13.09 12.96
C ILE A 36 -8.67 13.36 11.52
N GLY A 37 -9.22 12.63 10.55
CA GLY A 37 -8.90 12.82 9.13
C GLY A 37 -7.57 12.18 8.67
N LEU A 38 -6.89 11.41 9.52
CA LEU A 38 -5.65 10.74 9.13
C LEU A 38 -5.87 9.66 8.06
N ALA A 39 -6.95 8.88 8.15
CA ALA A 39 -7.28 7.91 7.11
C ALA A 39 -7.60 8.57 5.77
N ASP A 40 -8.24 9.75 5.79
CA ASP A 40 -8.53 10.51 4.58
C ASP A 40 -7.24 11.02 3.92
N ARG A 41 -6.32 11.58 4.72
CA ARG A 41 -4.96 11.95 4.27
C ARG A 41 -4.21 10.78 3.65
N ALA A 42 -4.24 9.62 4.30
CA ALA A 42 -3.60 8.40 3.81
C ALA A 42 -4.25 7.90 2.50
N ALA A 43 -5.58 7.95 2.41
CA ALA A 43 -6.32 7.62 1.21
C ALA A 43 -5.97 8.55 0.04
N ASP A 44 -5.91 9.85 0.29
CA ASP A 44 -5.54 10.85 -0.71
C ASP A 44 -4.11 10.66 -1.22
N GLU A 45 -3.15 10.38 -0.33
CA GLU A 45 -1.77 10.00 -0.69
C GLU A 45 -1.71 8.73 -1.54
N LEU A 46 -2.47 7.70 -1.16
CA LEU A 46 -2.58 6.47 -1.94
C LEU A 46 -3.14 6.74 -3.34
N ARG A 47 -4.21 7.54 -3.44
CA ARG A 47 -4.81 7.92 -4.73
C ARG A 47 -3.86 8.75 -5.59
N ARG A 48 -3.07 9.65 -4.99
CA ARG A 48 -1.98 10.38 -5.69
C ARG A 48 -0.93 9.45 -6.26
N ARG A 49 -0.61 8.38 -5.53
CA ARG A 49 0.26 7.29 -5.98
C ARG A 49 -0.46 6.29 -6.89
N GLY A 50 -1.68 6.59 -7.36
CA GLY A 50 -2.50 5.79 -8.28
C GLY A 50 -3.01 4.44 -7.74
N TRP A 51 -3.12 4.32 -6.42
CA TRP A 51 -3.84 3.23 -5.78
C TRP A 51 -5.36 3.43 -5.82
N ASN A 52 -6.09 2.33 -5.96
CA ASN A 52 -7.55 2.37 -5.99
C ASN A 52 -8.15 2.33 -4.58
N VAL A 53 -8.23 3.48 -3.90
CA VAL A 53 -8.84 3.55 -2.56
C VAL A 53 -10.36 3.56 -2.66
N VAL A 54 -10.99 2.54 -2.08
CA VAL A 54 -12.46 2.34 -2.13
C VAL A 54 -13.15 2.58 -0.80
N GLU A 55 -12.42 2.52 0.31
CA GLU A 55 -13.00 2.68 1.64
C GLU A 55 -12.03 3.44 2.55
N VAL A 56 -12.59 4.36 3.33
CA VAL A 56 -11.88 5.13 4.35
C VAL A 56 -12.72 5.10 5.60
N GLY A 57 -12.14 4.73 6.74
CA GLY A 57 -12.89 4.59 7.98
C GLY A 57 -12.01 4.60 9.22
N ASN A 58 -12.63 4.28 10.37
CA ASN A 58 -11.92 4.08 11.62
C ASN A 58 -11.78 2.56 11.88
N TYR A 59 -10.69 2.16 12.52
CA TYR A 59 -10.40 0.77 12.85
C TYR A 59 -10.85 0.44 14.28
N PRO A 60 -11.94 -0.33 14.50
CA PRO A 60 -12.46 -0.62 15.84
C PRO A 60 -11.93 -1.92 16.46
N TYR A 61 -11.28 -2.80 15.68
CA TYR A 61 -11.03 -4.19 16.07
C TYR A 61 -9.76 -4.41 16.91
N GLY A 62 -8.92 -3.40 17.08
CA GLY A 62 -7.68 -3.54 17.86
C GLY A 62 -6.80 -2.31 17.79
N VAL A 63 -5.68 -2.34 18.52
CA VAL A 63 -4.66 -1.28 18.50
C VAL A 63 -3.45 -1.78 17.74
N ILE A 64 -3.16 -1.14 16.61
CA ILE A 64 -1.97 -1.39 15.81
C ILE A 64 -0.91 -0.35 16.22
N PRO A 65 0.29 -0.76 16.65
CA PRO A 65 1.29 0.17 17.16
C PRO A 65 1.95 1.00 16.05
N VAL A 66 2.05 0.46 14.83
CA VAL A 66 2.73 1.08 13.68
C VAL A 66 1.87 0.94 12.43
N SER A 67 1.97 1.89 11.50
CA SER A 67 1.23 1.81 10.25
C SER A 67 1.55 0.50 9.52
N THR A 68 0.52 -0.27 9.20
CA THR A 68 0.66 -1.63 8.68
C THR A 68 -0.38 -1.87 7.59
N VAL A 69 0.06 -2.36 6.44
CA VAL A 69 -0.80 -2.83 5.35
C VAL A 69 -1.02 -4.34 5.49
N TYR A 70 -2.30 -4.72 5.46
CA TYR A 70 -2.76 -6.08 5.58
C TYR A 70 -3.28 -6.61 4.25
N PHE A 71 -2.89 -7.83 3.90
CA PHE A 71 -3.22 -8.46 2.61
C PHE A 71 -3.64 -9.92 2.77
N ARG A 72 -4.29 -10.51 1.76
CA ARG A 72 -4.54 -11.96 1.72
C ARG A 72 -3.34 -12.70 1.14
N VAL A 73 -2.78 -13.61 1.93
CA VAL A 73 -1.73 -14.53 1.46
C VAL A 73 -2.29 -15.41 0.35
N GLY A 74 -1.48 -15.66 -0.68
CA GLY A 74 -1.86 -16.50 -1.82
C GLY A 74 -2.72 -15.78 -2.87
N THR A 75 -2.72 -14.45 -2.86
CA THR A 75 -3.39 -13.61 -3.87
C THR A 75 -2.42 -12.55 -4.41
N GLU A 76 -2.80 -11.88 -5.50
CA GLU A 76 -2.06 -10.73 -6.06
C GLU A 76 -1.96 -9.54 -5.08
N GLU A 77 -2.81 -9.53 -4.06
CA GLU A 77 -2.79 -8.54 -2.97
C GLU A 77 -1.46 -8.58 -2.22
N GLU A 78 -0.80 -9.74 -2.08
CA GLU A 78 0.49 -9.85 -1.38
C GLU A 78 1.57 -8.99 -2.04
N HIS A 79 1.68 -9.09 -3.37
CA HIS A 79 2.67 -8.34 -4.12
C HIS A 79 2.38 -6.84 -4.07
N ALA A 80 1.10 -6.47 -4.20
CA ALA A 80 0.66 -5.08 -4.08
C ALA A 80 0.94 -4.53 -2.66
N ALA A 81 0.63 -5.28 -1.61
CA ALA A 81 0.88 -4.87 -0.23
C ALA A 81 2.34 -4.60 0.04
N ARG A 82 3.23 -5.44 -0.49
CA ARG A 82 4.68 -5.26 -0.37
C ARG A 82 5.13 -3.97 -1.04
N VAL A 83 4.64 -3.71 -2.25
CA VAL A 83 4.92 -2.47 -2.99
C VAL A 83 4.38 -1.23 -2.25
N LEU A 84 3.20 -1.31 -1.64
CA LEU A 84 2.64 -0.23 -0.82
C LEU A 84 3.51 -0.01 0.44
N ALA A 85 3.87 -1.09 1.12
CA ALA A 85 4.75 -1.08 2.28
C ALA A 85 6.09 -0.39 1.98
N GLU A 86 6.72 -0.75 0.86
CA GLU A 86 7.99 -0.14 0.44
C GLU A 86 7.84 1.33 0.05
N GLN A 87 6.76 1.71 -0.64
CA GLN A 87 6.52 3.11 -1.05
C GLN A 87 6.26 4.05 0.12
N PHE A 88 5.52 3.58 1.14
CA PHE A 88 5.11 4.39 2.28
C PHE A 88 5.95 4.14 3.54
N GLY A 89 6.91 3.22 3.49
CA GLY A 89 7.72 2.83 4.64
C GLY A 89 6.92 2.12 5.75
N VAL A 90 5.81 1.48 5.41
CA VAL A 90 4.95 0.77 6.35
C VAL A 90 5.22 -0.73 6.34
N ARG A 91 4.70 -1.46 7.33
CA ARG A 91 4.86 -2.94 7.36
C ARG A 91 3.79 -3.61 6.51
N ALA A 92 4.16 -4.62 5.72
CA ALA A 92 3.19 -5.52 5.11
C ALA A 92 3.03 -6.77 5.97
N MET A 93 1.81 -7.09 6.37
CA MET A 93 1.49 -8.29 7.14
C MET A 93 0.28 -9.02 6.55
N PRO A 94 0.20 -10.34 6.69
CA PRO A 94 -0.99 -11.06 6.30
C PRO A 94 -2.18 -10.65 7.18
N ARG A 95 -3.38 -10.60 6.60
CA ARG A 95 -4.63 -10.35 7.33
C ARG A 95 -4.78 -11.38 8.44
N PHE A 96 -5.10 -10.89 9.64
CA PHE A 96 -5.32 -11.72 10.81
C PHE A 96 -6.81 -11.99 11.03
N GLU A 97 -7.12 -12.80 12.03
CA GLU A 97 -8.49 -13.24 12.34
C GLU A 97 -9.51 -12.11 12.46
N GLY A 98 -9.17 -10.97 13.07
CA GLY A 98 -10.09 -9.85 13.24
C GLY A 98 -10.43 -9.08 11.96
N ILE A 99 -9.70 -9.29 10.86
CA ILE A 99 -9.91 -8.61 9.57
C ILE A 99 -9.99 -9.60 8.39
N ARG A 100 -10.10 -10.90 8.66
CA ARG A 100 -10.21 -11.93 7.62
C ARG A 100 -11.50 -11.77 6.80
N ASP A 101 -12.58 -11.39 7.50
CA ASP A 101 -13.94 -11.20 6.99
C ASP A 101 -14.13 -9.82 6.34
N ALA A 102 -13.14 -8.93 6.45
CA ALA A 102 -13.13 -7.70 5.70
C ALA A 102 -13.11 -8.01 4.20
N SER A 103 -13.74 -7.14 3.41
CA SER A 103 -13.90 -7.34 1.97
C SER A 103 -12.54 -7.50 1.28
N PRO A 104 -12.48 -8.12 0.08
CA PRO A 104 -11.23 -8.28 -0.68
C PRO A 104 -10.53 -6.93 -0.93
N GLY A 105 -9.19 -6.95 -0.95
CA GLY A 105 -8.34 -5.79 -1.18
C GLY A 105 -7.19 -5.62 -0.17
N LEU A 106 -6.40 -4.56 -0.29
CA LEU A 106 -5.47 -4.16 0.75
C LEU A 106 -6.20 -3.45 1.87
N ILE A 107 -5.77 -3.70 3.10
CA ILE A 107 -6.25 -3.00 4.29
C ILE A 107 -5.07 -2.25 4.89
N LEU A 108 -4.95 -0.97 4.59
CA LEU A 108 -3.99 -0.10 5.25
C LEU A 108 -4.57 0.36 6.58
N ILE A 109 -3.91 0.03 7.68
CA ILE A 109 -4.20 0.61 8.98
C ILE A 109 -3.16 1.69 9.26
N ALA A 110 -3.60 2.94 9.16
CA ALA A 110 -2.78 4.12 9.35
C ALA A 110 -2.89 4.59 10.81
N THR A 111 -1.73 4.67 11.46
CA THR A 111 -1.61 5.13 12.86
C THR A 111 -1.00 6.53 12.87
N ARG A 112 -0.70 7.09 14.06
CA ARG A 112 0.02 8.36 14.19
C ARG A 112 1.38 8.42 13.48
N ASP A 113 1.94 7.24 13.18
CA ASP A 113 3.22 7.08 12.49
C ASP A 113 3.10 7.34 10.98
N TRP A 114 1.88 7.33 10.44
CA TRP A 114 1.62 7.58 9.03
C TRP A 114 2.06 9.00 8.62
N GLY A 115 3.01 9.09 7.69
CA GLY A 115 3.55 10.35 7.20
C GLY A 115 4.56 11.03 8.12
N ALA A 116 5.02 10.38 9.20
CA ALA A 116 6.09 10.90 10.06
C ALA A 116 7.47 10.93 9.36
N GLY A 117 7.59 10.31 8.18
CA GLY A 117 8.82 10.23 7.38
C GLY A 117 8.97 11.34 6.34
N THR A 118 8.66 12.60 6.66
CA THR A 118 9.18 13.75 5.90
C THR A 118 9.29 14.97 6.81
N GLY A 119 10.43 15.07 7.50
CA GLY A 119 10.95 16.27 8.13
C GLY A 119 12.40 16.45 7.70
#